data_AF-A0A1T4KPZ9-F1
#
_entry.id   AF-A0A1T4KPZ9-F1
#
_cell.length_a   1.000
_cell.length_b   1.000
_cell.length_c   1.000
_cell.angle_alpha   90.00
_cell.angle_beta   90.00
_cell.angle_gamma   90.00
#
_symmetry.space_group_name_H-M   'P 1'
#
loop_
_entity.id
_entity.type
_entity.pdbx_description
1 polymer ?
#
loop_
_entity_poly.entity_id
_entity_poly.type
_entity_poly.pdbx_seq_one_letter_code
_entity_poly.pdbx_strand_id
1 'polypeptide(L)' 'MVRGNKIKDVRLTVQEVDQYDDFKGLSPDQKERLITLVYEVSRALYKSYEGKHD' A
#
# COMPACT_ATOMS: atom_id res chain seq x y z
N MET A 1 -0.28 3.00 -23.07
CA MET A 1 -0.06 3.87 -21.90
C MET A 1 -0.62 3.20 -20.66
N VAL A 2 0.22 2.58 -19.82
CA VAL A 2 -0.19 2.12 -18.49
C VAL A 2 0.98 2.40 -17.56
N ARG A 3 1.07 3.60 -16.98
CA ARG A 3 2.08 3.95 -15.97
C ARG A 3 1.78 5.35 -15.45
N GLY A 4 1.38 5.46 -14.19
CA GLY A 4 1.07 6.73 -13.53
C GLY A 4 -0.01 6.58 -12.45
N ASN A 5 -1.24 6.22 -12.85
CA ASN A 5 -2.40 6.31 -11.95
C ASN A 5 -2.55 5.22 -10.88
N LYS A 6 -1.84 4.09 -10.95
CA LYS A 6 -2.09 2.96 -10.02
C LYS A 6 -1.45 3.11 -8.64
N ILE A 7 -0.39 3.91 -8.48
CA ILE A 7 0.34 4.01 -7.21
C ILE A 7 -0.28 5.06 -6.27
N LYS A 8 -0.96 6.08 -6.84
CA LYS A 8 -1.55 7.18 -6.08
C LYS A 8 -2.59 6.71 -5.06
N ASP A 9 -3.30 5.63 -5.38
CA ASP A 9 -4.45 5.13 -4.61
C ASP A 9 -4.28 3.68 -4.11
N VAL A 10 -3.04 3.26 -3.81
CA VAL A 10 -2.83 1.97 -3.13
C VAL A 10 -3.33 2.10 -1.69
N ARG A 11 -4.58 1.69 -1.47
CA ARG A 11 -5.19 1.52 -0.16
C ARG A 11 -5.56 0.06 -0.02
N LEU A 12 -4.88 -0.62 0.91
CA LEU A 12 -5.29 -1.94 1.35
C LEU A 12 -6.29 -1.79 2.49
N THR A 13 -7.35 -2.57 2.46
CA THR A 13 -8.29 -2.73 3.56
C THR A 13 -7.93 -3.97 4.38
N VAL A 14 -8.41 -4.03 5.62
CA VAL A 14 -8.25 -5.22 6.47
C VAL A 14 -8.85 -6.47 5.80
N GLN A 15 -9.99 -6.31 5.12
CA GLN A 15 -10.64 -7.39 4.38
C GLN A 15 -9.77 -7.94 3.23
N GLU A 16 -9.05 -7.07 2.52
CA GLU A 16 -8.10 -7.50 1.49
C GLU A 16 -6.90 -8.21 2.10
N VAL A 17 -6.37 -7.74 3.23
CA VAL A 17 -5.28 -8.40 3.94
C VAL A 17 -5.68 -9.80 4.42
N ASP A 18 -6.93 -9.97 4.88
CA ASP A 18 -7.47 -11.25 5.34
C ASP A 18 -7.63 -12.31 4.24
N GLN A 19 -7.62 -11.91 2.97
CA GLN A 19 -7.68 -12.84 1.84
C GLN A 19 -6.36 -13.59 1.62
N TYR A 20 -5.24 -13.10 2.17
CA TYR A 20 -3.93 -13.72 2.01
C TYR A 20 -3.62 -14.63 3.20
N ASP A 21 -3.33 -15.90 2.91
CA ASP A 21 -3.00 -16.89 3.94
C ASP A 21 -1.79 -16.47 4.79
N ASP A 22 -0.84 -15.76 4.19
CA ASP A 22 0.38 -15.24 4.84
C ASP A 22 0.09 -14.26 5.99
N PHE A 23 -1.09 -13.61 5.98
CA PHE A 23 -1.45 -12.58 6.97
C PHE A 23 -2.56 -13.03 7.94
N LYS A 24 -3.08 -14.26 7.81
CA LYS A 24 -4.12 -14.79 8.71
C LYS A 24 -3.68 -14.87 10.17
N GLY A 25 -2.39 -15.06 10.42
CA GLY A 25 -1.82 -15.12 11.78
C GLY A 25 -1.62 -13.77 12.46
N LEU A 26 -1.82 -12.65 11.76
CA LEU A 26 -1.63 -11.32 12.33
C LEU A 26 -2.82 -10.90 13.21
N SER A 27 -2.52 -10.24 14.33
CA SER A 27 -3.54 -9.55 15.11
C SER A 27 -4.15 -8.37 14.32
N PRO A 28 -5.35 -7.89 14.68
CA PRO A 28 -5.94 -6.71 14.05
C PRO A 28 -4.99 -5.50 14.01
N ASP A 29 -4.32 -5.20 15.12
CA ASP A 29 -3.34 -4.09 15.21
C ASP A 29 -2.14 -4.29 14.27
N GLN A 30 -1.67 -5.54 14.11
CA GLN A 30 -0.57 -5.84 13.19
C GLN A 30 -1.00 -5.66 11.73
N LYS A 31 -2.25 -6.01 11.38
CA LYS A 31 -2.81 -5.78 10.05
C LYS A 31 -2.95 -4.29 9.76
N GLU A 32 -3.42 -3.51 10.73
CA GLU A 32 -3.54 -2.06 10.59
C GLU A 32 -2.17 -1.39 10.39
N ARG A 33 -1.15 -1.82 11.15
CA ARG A 33 0.24 -1.36 10.96
C ARG A 33 0.79 -1.73 9.58
N LEU A 34 0.52 -2.94 9.09
CA LEU A 34 0.92 -3.38 7.76
C LEU A 34 0.28 -2.52 6.67
N ILE A 35 -1.03 -2.29 6.75
CA ILE A 35 -1.78 -1.44 5.82
C ILE A 35 -1.18 -0.03 5.78
N THR A 36 -0.91 0.54 6.96
CA THR A 36 -0.32 1.87 7.10
C THR A 36 1.06 1.92 6.45
N LEU A 37 1.91 0.93 6.71
CA LEU A 37 3.25 0.85 6.12
C LEU A 37 3.19 0.77 4.59
N VAL A 38 2.31 -0.07 4.03
CA VAL A 38 2.15 -0.20 2.58
C VAL A 38 1.70 1.12 1.95
N TYR A 39 0.77 1.82 2.59
CA TYR A 39 0.33 3.14 2.14
C TYR A 39 1.45 4.17 2.15
N GLU A 40 2.23 4.23 3.24
CA GLU A 40 3.36 5.17 3.37
C GLU A 40 4.44 4.91 2.32
N VAL A 41 4.82 3.65 2.10
CA VAL A 41 5.79 3.26 1.08
C VAL A 41 5.27 3.60 -0.33
N SER A 42 4.01 3.28 -0.62
CA SER A 42 3.38 3.59 -1.92
C SER A 42 3.37 5.10 -2.18
N ARG A 43 3.03 5.90 -1.16
CA ARG A 43 3.05 7.36 -1.23
C ARG A 43 4.45 7.92 -1.42
N ALA A 44 5.45 7.38 -0.72
CA ALA A 44 6.84 7.79 -0.87
C ALA A 44 7.38 7.49 -2.27
N LEU A 45 7.08 6.30 -2.81
CA LEU A 45 7.43 5.93 -4.18
C LEU A 45 6.77 6.87 -5.18
N TYR A 46 5.46 7.14 -5.05
CA TYR A 46 4.75 8.07 -5.92
C TYR A 46 5.40 9.45 -5.95
N LYS A 47 5.71 10.04 -4.78
CA LYS A 47 6.42 11.32 -4.68
C LYS A 47 7.79 11.29 -5.35
N SER A 48 8.53 10.19 -5.21
CA SER A 48 9.83 10.03 -5.86
C SER A 48 9.73 9.96 -7.39
N TYR A 49 8.63 9.42 -7.93
CA TYR A 49 8.36 9.43 -9.36
C TYR A 49 7.91 10.81 -9.87
N GLU A 50 7.02 11.51 -9.16
CA GLU A 50 6.60 12.86 -9.54
C GLU A 50 7.78 13.85 -9.52
N GLY A 51 8.63 13.81 -8.49
CA GLY A 51 9.78 14.72 -8.36
C GLY A 51 10.93 14.51 -9.37
N LYS A 52 10.81 13.53 -10.28
CA LYS A 52 11.78 13.28 -11.36
C LYS A 52 11.24 13.67 -12.75
N HIS A 53 10.02 14.20 -12.82
CA HIS A 53 9.36 14.59 -14.07
C HIS A 53 9.17 16.12 -14.24
N ASP A 54 9.85 16.93 -13.42
CA ASP A 54 10.09 18.37 -13.66
C ASP A 54 11.48 18.59 -14.28
#